data_AF-A0A948HWW3-F1
#
_entry.id   AF-A0A948HWW3-F1
#
_cell.length_a   1.000
_cell.length_b   1.000
_cell.length_c   1.000
_cell.angle_alpha   90.00
_cell.angle_beta   90.00
_cell.angle_gamma   90.00
#
_symmetry.space_group_name_H-M   'P 1'
#
loop_
_entity.id
_entity.type
_entity.pdbx_description
1 polymer ?
#
loop_
_entity_poly.entity_id
_entity_poly.type
_entity_poly.pdbx_seq_one_letter_code
_entity_poly.pdbx_strand_id
1 'polypeptide(L)'
;MSTKLFRNRDVFNCILEYDTSAGPLKEVSVSSVAEKKIAKHGTYIKLDGKYYGIYATANGPCFFFQDDEFLLRDPDAVFQHESREKQHYFRFTYNDKVVIDLTYDHWDDLDIDPWSDEDFIDFFIWLTKSSGDQEFINMWTE
;
A
#
# COMPACT_ATOMS: atom_id res chain seq x y z
N MET A 1 6.03 -21.20 -2.73
CA MET A 1 4.99 -20.26 -3.20
C MET A 1 4.04 -20.04 -2.04
N SER A 2 4.04 -18.84 -1.47
CA SER A 2 3.15 -18.45 -0.38
C SER A 2 2.22 -17.38 -0.94
N THR A 3 0.94 -17.71 -1.06
CA THR A 3 -0.06 -16.75 -1.54
C THR A 3 -0.63 -15.99 -0.35
N LYS A 4 -0.54 -14.66 -0.38
CA LYS A 4 -1.18 -13.77 0.58
C LYS A 4 -2.40 -13.10 -0.08
N LEU A 5 -3.41 -12.79 0.74
CA LEU A 5 -4.64 -12.15 0.31
C LEU A 5 -4.73 -10.77 0.94
N PHE A 6 -4.72 -9.72 0.12
CA PHE A 6 -4.73 -8.34 0.60
C PHE A 6 -6.03 -7.65 0.26
N ARG A 7 -6.60 -6.92 1.21
CA ARG A 7 -7.81 -6.13 0.97
C ARG A 7 -7.45 -4.80 0.35
N ASN A 8 -8.18 -4.41 -0.70
CA ASN A 8 -8.01 -3.13 -1.33
C ASN A 8 -8.48 -2.04 -0.36
N ARG A 9 -7.68 -0.99 -0.20
CA ARG A 9 -7.97 0.12 0.71
C ARG A 9 -9.03 1.06 0.15
N ASP A 10 -9.01 1.30 -1.16
CA ASP A 10 -9.95 2.23 -1.83
C ASP A 10 -11.24 1.52 -2.22
N VAL A 11 -11.13 0.26 -2.66
CA VAL A 11 -12.24 -0.55 -3.15
C VAL A 11 -12.46 -1.75 -2.23
N PHE A 12 -13.10 -1.53 -1.08
CA PHE A 12 -13.26 -2.52 0.01
C PHE A 12 -13.83 -3.91 -0.41
N ASN A 13 -14.47 -4.01 -1.57
CA ASN A 13 -15.02 -5.26 -2.11
C ASN A 13 -14.00 -6.09 -2.94
N CYS A 14 -12.77 -5.60 -3.11
CA CYS A 14 -11.71 -6.23 -3.89
C CYS A 14 -10.61 -6.82 -2.98
N ILE A 15 -10.20 -8.05 -3.31
CA ILE A 15 -9.08 -8.75 -2.67
C ILE A 15 -8.05 -9.09 -3.76
N LEU A 16 -6.79 -8.75 -3.52
CA LEU A 16 -5.67 -9.16 -4.35
C LEU A 16 -5.13 -10.51 -3.88
N GLU A 17 -5.07 -11.48 -4.78
CA GLU A 17 -4.24 -12.67 -4.61
C GLU A 17 -2.81 -12.32 -5.03
N TYR A 18 -1.89 -12.33 -4.07
CA TYR A 18 -0.50 -11.96 -4.27
C TYR A 18 0.41 -13.14 -3.94
N ASP A 19 1.29 -13.51 -4.86
CA ASP A 19 2.33 -14.51 -4.62
C ASP A 19 3.64 -13.83 -4.26
N THR A 20 4.20 -14.14 -3.10
CA THR A 20 5.45 -13.51 -2.62
C THR A 20 6.70 -13.91 -3.44
N SER A 21 6.55 -14.64 -4.55
CA SER A 21 7.64 -14.96 -5.47
C SER A 21 7.35 -14.52 -6.91
N ALA A 22 6.11 -14.17 -7.22
CA ALA A 22 5.67 -13.83 -8.58
C ALA A 22 4.84 -12.54 -8.66
N GLY A 23 4.60 -11.86 -7.54
CA GLY A 23 3.85 -10.60 -7.51
C GLY A 23 2.33 -10.77 -7.55
N PRO A 24 1.59 -9.74 -8.01
CA PRO A 24 0.13 -9.76 -8.07
C PRO A 24 -0.38 -10.77 -9.10
N LEU A 25 -1.28 -11.67 -8.69
CA LEU A 25 -1.86 -12.68 -9.58
C LEU A 25 -3.16 -12.21 -10.20
N LYS A 26 -4.15 -11.87 -9.37
CA LYS A 26 -5.49 -11.40 -9.80
C LYS A 26 -6.29 -10.79 -8.65
N GLU A 27 -7.30 -10.01 -9.01
CA GLU A 27 -8.29 -9.50 -8.08
C GLU A 27 -9.54 -10.38 -8.06
N VAL A 28 -10.05 -10.66 -6.86
CA VAL A 28 -11.28 -11.41 -6.62
C VAL A 28 -12.21 -10.62 -5.71
N SER A 29 -13.51 -10.92 -5.73
CA SER A 29 -14.47 -10.30 -4.82
C SER A 29 -14.29 -10.82 -3.40
N VAL A 30 -14.46 -9.93 -2.40
CA VAL A 30 -14.41 -10.29 -0.98
C VAL A 30 -15.37 -11.42 -0.62
N SER A 31 -16.53 -11.52 -1.29
CA SER A 31 -17.53 -12.58 -1.05
C SER A 31 -17.04 -13.96 -1.48
N SER A 32 -15.99 -14.04 -2.29
CA SER A 32 -15.39 -15.29 -2.75
C SER A 32 -14.28 -15.81 -1.82
N VAL A 33 -13.93 -15.04 -0.77
CA VAL A 33 -12.80 -15.34 0.12
C VAL A 33 -13.29 -15.40 1.57
N ALA A 34 -12.90 -16.45 2.29
CA ALA A 34 -13.18 -16.53 3.73
C ALA A 34 -12.34 -15.49 4.49
N GLU A 35 -12.99 -14.66 5.32
CA GLU A 35 -12.34 -13.52 5.99
C GLU A 35 -11.08 -13.89 6.77
N LYS A 36 -11.06 -15.06 7.43
CA LYS A 36 -9.89 -15.59 8.15
C LYS A 36 -8.63 -15.83 7.29
N LYS A 37 -8.77 -15.85 5.96
CA LYS A 37 -7.65 -16.02 5.03
C LYS A 37 -7.08 -14.68 4.56
N ILE A 38 -7.79 -13.57 4.79
CA ILE A 38 -7.32 -12.23 4.44
C ILE A 38 -6.23 -11.84 5.44
N ALA A 39 -5.13 -11.30 4.96
CA ALA A 39 -4.03 -10.88 5.81
C ALA A 39 -4.50 -9.80 6.78
N LYS A 40 -4.24 -10.00 8.08
CA LYS A 40 -4.60 -9.02 9.12
C LYS A 40 -3.81 -7.72 8.98
N HIS A 41 -2.53 -7.83 8.64
CA HIS A 41 -1.63 -6.71 8.38
C HIS A 41 -1.18 -6.80 6.91
N GLY A 42 -2.08 -6.44 6.00
CA GLY A 42 -1.84 -6.47 4.57
C GLY A 42 -2.93 -5.73 3.79
N THR A 43 -2.53 -4.72 3.03
CA THR A 43 -3.45 -3.91 2.22
C THR A 43 -2.80 -3.47 0.92
N TYR A 44 -3.61 -3.14 -0.07
CA TYR A 44 -3.14 -2.69 -1.38
C TYR A 44 -4.09 -1.63 -1.96
N ILE A 45 -3.62 -0.91 -2.97
CA ILE A 45 -4.43 -0.10 -3.87
C ILE A 45 -4.09 -0.44 -5.32
N LYS A 46 -4.96 -0.02 -6.23
CA LYS A 46 -4.73 -0.12 -7.66
C LYS A 46 -4.89 1.26 -8.30
N LEU A 47 -3.78 1.78 -8.84
CA LEU A 47 -3.74 3.08 -9.49
C LEU A 47 -3.15 2.92 -10.90
N ASP A 48 -3.81 3.46 -11.92
CA ASP A 48 -3.40 3.36 -13.33
C ASP A 48 -3.05 1.92 -13.78
N GLY A 49 -3.82 0.94 -13.29
CA GLY A 49 -3.62 -0.47 -13.61
C GLY A 49 -2.43 -1.12 -12.90
N LYS A 50 -1.76 -0.41 -11.99
CA LYS A 50 -0.62 -0.91 -11.21
C LYS A 50 -1.00 -1.18 -9.77
N TYR A 51 -0.40 -2.21 -9.19
CA TYR A 51 -0.63 -2.62 -7.81
C TYR A 51 0.45 -2.05 -6.89
N TYR A 52 0.02 -1.41 -5.82
CA TYR A 52 0.85 -0.90 -4.74
C TYR A 52 0.30 -1.47 -3.45
N GLY A 53 1.14 -1.90 -2.54
CA GLY A 53 0.64 -2.35 -1.26
C GLY A 53 1.71 -2.57 -0.23
N ILE A 54 1.27 -2.95 0.94
CA ILE A 54 2.13 -3.24 2.06
C ILE A 54 1.59 -4.42 2.84
N TYR A 55 2.50 -5.26 3.32
CA TYR A 55 2.14 -6.39 4.16
C TYR A 55 3.20 -6.66 5.22
N ALA A 56 2.78 -7.24 6.34
CA ALA A 56 3.68 -7.62 7.42
C ALA A 56 4.55 -8.82 7.01
N THR A 57 5.81 -8.78 7.44
CA THR A 57 6.77 -9.88 7.35
C THR A 57 7.56 -10.00 8.65
N ALA A 58 8.27 -11.11 8.85
CA ALA A 58 9.16 -11.29 10.01
C ALA A 58 10.31 -10.27 10.08
N ASN A 59 10.67 -9.64 8.95
CA ASN A 59 11.75 -8.65 8.89
C ASN A 59 11.24 -7.20 9.01
N GLY A 60 9.93 -7.02 9.14
CA GLY A 60 9.25 -5.73 9.13
C GLY A 60 8.27 -5.59 7.97
N PRO A 61 7.62 -4.43 7.83
CA PRO A 61 6.64 -4.22 6.79
C PRO A 61 7.33 -4.20 5.42
N CYS A 62 6.73 -4.88 4.45
CA CYS A 62 7.21 -4.94 3.08
C CYS A 62 6.24 -4.17 2.19
N PHE A 63 6.73 -3.10 1.58
CA PHE A 63 6.06 -2.42 0.48
C PHE A 63 6.32 -3.19 -0.81
N PHE A 64 5.27 -3.45 -1.58
CA PHE A 64 5.40 -3.99 -2.92
C PHE A 64 4.86 -3.01 -3.96
N PHE A 65 5.50 -3.04 -5.12
CA PHE A 65 5.06 -2.38 -6.32
C PHE A 65 5.17 -3.36 -7.47
N GLN A 66 4.04 -3.83 -7.98
CA GLN A 66 3.99 -4.95 -8.92
C GLN A 66 4.77 -6.16 -8.35
N ASP A 67 5.83 -6.58 -9.05
CA ASP A 67 6.65 -7.74 -8.72
C ASP A 67 7.84 -7.38 -7.81
N ASP A 68 8.07 -6.08 -7.56
CA ASP A 68 9.18 -5.58 -6.73
C ASP A 68 8.76 -5.42 -5.27
N GLU A 69 9.69 -5.74 -4.35
CA GLU A 69 9.46 -5.74 -2.91
C GLU A 69 10.58 -4.99 -2.17
N PHE A 70 10.18 -4.14 -1.22
CA PHE A 70 11.07 -3.26 -0.47
C PHE A 70 10.69 -3.29 1.02
N LEU A 71 11.67 -3.50 1.91
CA LEU A 71 11.42 -3.42 3.35
C LEU A 71 11.38 -1.95 3.78
N LEU A 72 10.33 -1.55 4.51
CA LEU A 72 10.23 -0.18 5.04
C LEU A 72 11.30 0.11 6.11
N ARG A 73 11.84 -0.93 6.74
CA ARG A 73 12.96 -0.79 7.69
C ARG A 73 14.30 -0.51 7.02
N ASP A 74 14.38 -0.66 5.70
CA ASP A 74 15.61 -0.39 4.97
C ASP A 74 15.84 1.13 4.96
N PRO A 75 17.00 1.62 5.45
CA PRO A 75 17.29 3.06 5.44
C PRO A 75 17.35 3.66 4.04
N ASP A 76 17.55 2.83 3.01
CA ASP A 76 17.58 3.27 1.63
C ASP A 76 16.17 3.45 1.03
N ALA A 77 15.11 3.01 1.73
CA ALA A 77 13.73 3.16 1.32
C ALA A 77 13.15 4.52 1.79
N VAL A 78 13.05 5.47 0.87
CA VAL A 78 12.59 6.83 1.16
C VAL A 78 11.29 7.13 0.42
N PHE A 79 10.24 7.39 1.19
CA PHE A 79 8.91 7.77 0.70
C PHE A 79 8.70 9.27 0.85
N GLN A 80 8.19 9.91 -0.20
CA GLN A 80 7.91 11.34 -0.21
C GLN A 80 6.52 11.55 -0.81
N HIS A 81 5.74 12.38 -0.14
CA HIS A 81 4.41 12.78 -0.59
C HIS A 81 4.29 14.31 -0.52
N GLU A 82 3.71 14.92 -1.56
CA GLU A 82 3.39 16.34 -1.60
C GLU A 82 1.93 16.53 -2.07
N SER A 83 1.11 17.12 -1.20
CA SER A 83 -0.26 17.48 -1.56
C SER A 83 -0.26 18.75 -2.40
N ARG A 84 -0.93 18.74 -3.57
CA ARG A 84 -1.15 19.95 -4.38
C ARG A 84 -2.63 20.15 -4.63
N GLU A 85 -3.02 21.37 -4.97
CA GLU A 85 -4.43 21.82 -5.10
C GLU A 85 -5.35 20.95 -5.98
N LYS A 86 -4.79 20.19 -6.94
CA LYS A 86 -5.58 19.34 -7.85
C LYS A 86 -5.07 17.91 -7.95
N GLN A 87 -3.80 17.71 -7.63
CA GLN A 87 -3.13 16.44 -7.83
C GLN A 87 -2.10 16.25 -6.73
N HIS A 88 -2.03 15.04 -6.22
CA HIS A 88 -1.03 14.64 -5.26
C HIS A 88 0.18 14.08 -5.99
N TYR A 89 1.35 14.28 -5.38
CA TYR A 89 2.61 13.80 -5.89
C TYR A 89 3.20 12.79 -4.92
N PHE A 90 3.58 11.63 -5.46
CA PHE A 90 4.25 10.59 -4.69
C PHE A 90 5.55 10.17 -5.37
N ARG A 91 6.63 10.10 -4.58
CA ARG A 91 7.92 9.60 -4.99
C ARG A 91 8.43 8.56 -4.00
N PHE A 92 8.87 7.43 -4.53
CA PHE A 92 9.61 6.42 -3.79
C PHE A 92 11.01 6.28 -4.38
N THR A 93 12.01 6.43 -3.51
CA THR A 93 13.42 6.26 -3.84
C THR A 93 13.95 5.05 -3.08
N TYR A 94 14.71 4.20 -3.76
CA TYR A 94 15.44 3.08 -3.17
C TYR A 94 16.89 3.10 -3.64
N ASN A 95 17.86 3.04 -2.72
CA ASN A 95 19.28 3.13 -3.04
C ASN A 95 19.62 4.36 -3.91
N ASP A 96 19.13 5.54 -3.51
CA ASP A 96 19.26 6.82 -4.24
C ASP A 96 18.69 6.82 -5.67
N LYS A 97 17.94 5.78 -6.07
CA LYS A 97 17.28 5.69 -7.38
C LYS A 97 15.78 5.88 -7.24
N VAL A 98 15.23 6.71 -8.10
CA VAL A 98 13.77 6.88 -8.20
C VAL A 98 13.17 5.60 -8.78
N VAL A 99 12.40 4.88 -7.96
CA VAL A 99 11.68 3.66 -8.36
C VAL A 99 10.26 4.02 -8.80
N ILE A 100 9.62 4.93 -8.08
CA ILE A 100 8.27 5.41 -8.38
C ILE A 100 8.30 6.94 -8.38
N ASP A 101 7.73 7.52 -9.43
CA ASP A 101 7.52 8.96 -9.59
C ASP A 101 6.17 9.13 -10.28
N LEU A 102 5.15 9.54 -9.53
CA LEU A 102 3.80 9.65 -10.07
C LEU A 102 3.05 10.85 -9.51
N THR A 103 2.09 11.28 -10.30
CA THR A 103 1.10 12.29 -9.95
C THR A 103 -0.27 11.65 -10.11
N TYR A 104 -1.15 11.84 -9.15
CA TYR A 104 -2.47 11.22 -9.14
C TYR A 104 -3.52 12.22 -8.66
N ASP A 105 -4.74 12.07 -9.14
CA ASP A 105 -5.81 13.01 -8.81
C ASP A 105 -6.20 12.90 -7.33
N HIS A 106 -6.42 14.05 -6.71
CA HIS A 106 -6.94 14.12 -5.35
C HIS A 106 -8.38 13.58 -5.36
N TRP A 107 -8.73 12.73 -4.38
CA TRP A 107 -10.04 12.10 -4.25
C TRP A 107 -11.16 13.08 -3.81
N ASP A 108 -11.16 14.32 -4.31
CA ASP A 108 -12.14 15.38 -4.01
C ASP A 108 -13.59 14.96 -4.34
N ASP A 109 -13.76 13.99 -5.24
CA ASP A 109 -15.06 13.47 -5.69
C ASP A 109 -15.53 12.20 -4.94
N LEU A 110 -14.75 11.69 -3.98
CA LEU A 110 -15.27 10.64 -3.11
C LEU A 110 -16.19 11.30 -2.06
N ASP A 111 -17.43 10.79 -1.94
CA ASP A 111 -18.39 11.15 -0.88
C ASP A 111 -17.88 10.60 0.45
N ILE A 112 -16.78 11.18 0.91
CA ILE A 112 -16.10 10.82 2.14
C ILE A 112 -16.72 11.68 3.23
N ASP A 113 -17.12 11.01 4.31
CA ASP A 113 -17.58 11.70 5.51
C ASP A 113 -16.51 12.71 5.94
N PRO A 114 -16.84 14.00 6.05
CA PRO A 114 -15.86 15.07 6.26
C PRO A 114 -15.06 14.92 7.56
N TRP A 115 -15.45 14.01 8.47
CA TRP A 115 -14.70 13.68 9.69
C TRP A 115 -13.69 12.55 9.51
N SER A 116 -13.50 12.04 8.30
CA SER A 116 -12.44 11.06 8.01
C SER A 116 -11.13 11.80 7.76
N ASP A 117 -10.11 11.49 8.56
CA ASP A 117 -8.75 11.99 8.34
C ASP A 117 -8.27 11.63 6.91
N GLU A 118 -7.71 12.60 6.17
CA GLU A 118 -7.13 12.39 4.82
C GLU A 118 -6.07 11.27 4.81
N ASP A 119 -5.35 11.07 5.91
CA ASP A 119 -4.41 9.96 6.08
C ASP A 119 -5.09 8.59 6.14
N PHE A 120 -6.33 8.54 6.61
CA PHE A 120 -7.07 7.30 6.65
C PHE A 120 -7.46 6.86 5.23
N ILE A 121 -7.64 7.83 4.34
CA ILE A 121 -8.17 7.66 2.99
C ILE A 121 -7.05 7.45 1.99
N ASP A 122 -6.05 8.33 1.98
CA ASP A 122 -5.00 8.30 0.97
C ASP A 122 -3.88 7.33 1.36
N PHE A 123 -3.74 6.27 0.56
CA PHE A 123 -2.73 5.24 0.76
C PHE A 123 -1.30 5.78 0.78
N PHE A 124 -0.95 6.75 -0.07
CA PHE A 124 0.42 7.25 -0.18
C PHE A 124 0.76 8.23 0.93
N ILE A 125 -0.19 9.05 1.36
CA ILE A 125 -0.06 9.88 2.57
C ILE A 125 0.17 8.98 3.78
N TRP A 126 -0.71 8.00 3.98
CA TRP A 126 -0.61 7.04 5.07
C TRP A 126 0.71 6.28 5.06
N LEU A 127 1.13 5.77 3.91
CA LEU A 127 2.37 5.01 3.76
C LEU A 127 3.57 5.86 4.14
N THR A 128 3.60 7.12 3.66
CA THR A 128 4.71 8.04 3.95
C THR A 128 4.80 8.31 5.45
N LYS A 129 3.68 8.58 6.14
CA LYS A 129 3.69 8.77 7.60
C LYS A 129 4.06 7.50 8.35
N SER A 130 3.47 6.36 7.96
CA SER A 130 3.68 5.06 8.60
C SER A 130 5.13 4.57 8.45
N SER A 131 5.79 4.86 7.33
CA SER A 131 7.19 4.48 7.10
C SER A 131 8.18 5.14 8.06
N GLY A 132 7.86 6.33 8.56
CA GLY A 132 8.68 7.04 9.55
C GLY A 132 8.36 6.67 11.00
N ASP A 133 7.31 5.87 11.24
CA ASP A 133 6.79 5.60 12.57
C ASP A 133 7.28 4.25 13.12
N GLN A 134 8.08 4.30 14.18
CA GLN A 134 8.70 3.10 14.75
C GLN A 134 7.67 2.16 15.39
N GLU A 135 6.55 2.68 15.91
CA GLU A 135 5.48 1.87 16.49
C GLU A 135 4.77 1.05 15.41
N PHE A 136 4.41 1.69 14.29
CA PHE A 136 3.87 1.04 13.11
C PHE A 136 4.78 -0.09 12.62
N ILE A 137 6.07 0.23 12.42
CA ILE A 137 7.07 -0.74 11.98
C ILE A 137 7.10 -1.97 12.89
N ASN A 138 7.03 -1.77 14.20
CA ASN A 138 7.04 -2.86 15.17
C ASN A 138 5.73 -3.65 15.17
N MET A 139 4.58 -2.99 15.06
CA MET A 139 3.26 -3.64 14.98
C MET A 139 3.07 -4.48 13.72
N TRP A 140 3.71 -4.09 12.62
CA TRP A 140 3.64 -4.74 11.31
C TRP A 140 4.87 -5.63 11.03
N THR A 141 5.61 -6.00 12.08
CA THR A 141 6.59 -7.09 12.05
C THR A 141 5.92 -8.35 12.62
N GLU A 142 5.92 -9.47 11.87
CA GLU A 142 5.37 -10.76 12.32
C GLU A 142 6.25 -11.47 13.36
#